data_AF-A0A2D7GAR4-F1
#
_entry.id   AF-A0A2D7GAR4-F1
#
_cell.length_a   1.000
_cell.length_b   1.000
_cell.length_c   1.000
_cell.angle_alpha   90.00
_cell.angle_beta   90.00
_cell.angle_gamma   90.00
#
_symmetry.space_group_name_H-M   'P 1'
#
loop_
_entity.id
_entity.type
_entity.pdbx_description
1 polymer ?
#
loop_
_entity_poly.entity_id
_entity_poly.type
_entity_poly.pdbx_seq_one_letter_code
_entity_poly.pdbx_strand_id
1 'polypeptide(L)' 'MLEDKGLRENERLVGMDPKENDDAQLSFIGRLKSNWAKGNCPKNLTKARDIGQSNAVLIIDAPYREGLTGLDIGMKI' A
#
# COMPACT_ATOMS: atom_id res chain seq x y z
N MET A 1 -19.98 6.97 16.46
CA MET A 1 -20.86 6.46 15.40
C MET A 1 -20.06 6.47 14.11
N LEU A 2 -19.84 5.32 13.48
CA LEU A 2 -19.20 5.25 12.17
C LEU A 2 -20.21 5.76 11.13
N GLU A 3 -19.98 6.95 10.59
CA GLU A 3 -20.82 7.56 9.54
C GLU A 3 -20.85 6.70 8.28
N ASP A 4 -22.04 6.63 7.66
CA ASP A 4 -22.30 5.87 6.44
C ASP A 4 -21.54 6.48 5.24
N LYS A 5 -20.39 5.88 4.93
CA LYS A 5 -19.43 6.33 3.91
C LYS A 5 -19.81 5.94 2.47
N GLY A 6 -21.08 5.73 2.17
CA GLY A 6 -21.52 5.29 0.84
C GLY A 6 -21.28 3.80 0.62
N LEU A 7 -21.71 2.97 1.58
CA LEU A 7 -21.71 1.52 1.46
C LEU A 7 -22.57 1.07 0.28
N ARG A 8 -22.14 0.03 -0.43
CA ARG A 8 -22.93 -0.61 -1.48
C ARG A 8 -23.94 -1.58 -0.88
N GLU A 9 -24.90 -1.98 -1.70
CA GLU A 9 -25.84 -3.04 -1.34
C GLU A 9 -25.07 -4.28 -0.90
N ASN A 10 -25.44 -4.81 0.27
CA ASN A 10 -24.83 -5.97 0.94
C ASN A 10 -23.44 -5.76 1.58
N GLU A 11 -22.87 -4.55 1.55
CA GLU A 11 -21.70 -4.24 2.40
C GLU A 11 -22.14 -3.97 3.85
N ARG A 12 -21.35 -4.43 4.82
CA ARG A 12 -21.61 -4.19 6.25
C ARG A 12 -20.36 -3.71 6.96
N LEU A 13 -20.52 -2.73 7.83
CA LEU A 13 -19.45 -2.28 8.72
C LEU A 13 -19.23 -3.34 9.82
N VAL A 14 -17.96 -3.54 10.17
CA VAL A 14 -17.61 -4.24 11.41
C VAL A 14 -18.08 -3.36 12.57
N GLY A 15 -18.81 -3.95 13.52
CA GLY A 15 -19.47 -3.23 14.62
C GLY A 15 -18.56 -2.69 15.72
N MET A 16 -17.24 -2.81 15.55
CA MET A 16 -16.21 -2.35 16.48
C MET A 16 -15.12 -1.62 15.70
N ASP A 17 -14.44 -0.68 16.35
CA ASP A 17 -13.24 -0.08 15.77
C ASP A 17 -12.08 -1.09 15.90
N PRO A 18 -11.50 -1.59 14.79
CA PRO A 18 -10.35 -2.49 14.86
C PRO A 18 -9.16 -1.90 15.62
N LYS A 19 -9.05 -0.58 15.70
CA LYS A 19 -8.00 0.11 16.45
C LYS A 19 -8.06 -0.15 17.96
N GLU A 20 -9.23 -0.49 18.51
CA GLU A 20 -9.38 -0.79 19.94
C GLU A 20 -8.90 -2.20 20.31
N ASN A 21 -8.54 -3.04 19.33
CA ASN A 21 -8.13 -4.43 19.51
C ASN A 21 -6.94 -4.77 18.62
N ASP A 22 -5.86 -3.98 18.69
CA ASP A 22 -4.64 -4.22 17.93
C ASP A 22 -3.73 -5.26 18.62
N ASP A 23 -3.40 -6.34 17.90
CA ASP A 23 -2.44 -7.35 18.39
C ASP A 23 -0.97 -6.90 18.21
N ALA A 24 -0.73 -5.95 17.29
CA ALA A 24 0.60 -5.51 16.91
C ALA A 24 0.58 -4.10 16.29
N GLN A 25 1.72 -3.43 16.36
CA GLN A 25 1.94 -2.13 15.75
C GLN A 25 2.82 -2.23 14.52
N LEU A 26 2.57 -1.37 13.53
CA LEU A 26 3.37 -1.25 12.32
C LEU A 26 4.24 0.00 12.40
N SER A 27 5.48 -0.14 11.94
CA SER A 27 6.37 0.99 11.67
C SER A 27 6.51 1.16 10.16
N PHE A 28 6.27 2.37 9.66
CA PHE A 28 6.51 2.67 8.25
C PHE A 28 8.02 2.82 8.00
N ILE A 29 8.55 2.00 7.09
CA ILE A 29 9.98 1.95 6.77
C ILE A 29 10.40 2.86 5.61
N GLY A 30 9.46 3.63 5.07
CA GLY A 30 9.67 4.38 3.85
C GLY A 30 8.38 4.88 3.21
N ARG A 31 8.48 5.32 1.94
CA ARG A 31 7.37 5.88 1.17
C ARG A 31 7.41 5.45 -0.29
N LEU A 32 6.24 5.25 -0.88
CA LEU A 32 6.07 5.05 -2.32
C LEU A 32 5.84 6.41 -3.00
N LYS A 33 6.61 6.72 -4.05
CA LYS A 33 6.36 7.83 -4.97
C LYS A 33 5.83 7.29 -6.29
N SER A 34 4.66 7.75 -6.71
CA SER A 34 4.07 7.45 -8.01
C SER A 34 3.10 8.55 -8.43
N ASN A 35 2.63 8.50 -9.68
CA ASN A 35 1.56 9.37 -10.17
C ASN A 35 0.16 8.73 -9.99
N TRP A 36 0.07 7.68 -9.18
CA TRP A 36 -1.17 6.97 -8.92
C TRP A 36 -1.94 7.63 -7.77
N ALA A 37 -3.25 7.68 -7.93
CA ALA A 37 -4.24 8.25 -7.06
C ALA A 37 -5.54 7.44 -7.17
N LYS A 38 -6.47 7.65 -6.24
CA LYS A 38 -7.79 7.03 -6.33
C LYS A 38 -8.44 7.41 -7.67
N GLY A 39 -8.87 6.41 -8.44
CA GLY A 39 -9.49 6.58 -9.76
C GLY A 39 -8.54 6.33 -10.95
N ASN A 40 -7.23 6.59 -10.82
CA ASN A 40 -6.25 6.29 -11.87
C ASN A 40 -5.28 5.15 -11.50
N CYS A 41 -5.28 4.71 -10.23
CA CYS A 41 -4.39 3.66 -9.75
C CYS A 41 -4.70 2.32 -10.46
N PRO A 42 -3.70 1.63 -11.03
CA PRO A 42 -3.91 0.36 -11.71
C PRO A 42 -4.38 -0.72 -10.72
N LYS A 43 -5.23 -1.62 -11.20
CA LYS A 43 -5.78 -2.72 -10.37
C LYS A 43 -4.70 -3.66 -9.83
N ASN A 44 -3.59 -3.82 -10.57
CA ASN A 44 -2.45 -4.63 -10.18
C ASN A 44 -1.18 -4.19 -10.94
N LEU A 45 -0.02 -4.68 -10.50
CA LEU A 45 1.28 -4.34 -11.09
C LEU A 45 1.45 -4.86 -12.52
N THR A 46 0.80 -5.97 -12.90
CA THR A 46 0.80 -6.46 -14.29
C THR A 46 0.19 -5.42 -15.22
N LYS A 47 -1.01 -4.94 -14.88
CA LYS A 47 -1.67 -3.87 -15.64
C LYS A 47 -0.87 -2.58 -15.64
N ALA A 48 -0.21 -2.23 -14.53
CA ALA A 48 0.66 -1.06 -14.47
C ALA A 48 1.81 -1.13 -15.50
N ARG A 49 2.42 -2.31 -15.66
CA ARG A 49 3.48 -2.56 -16.65
C ARG A 49 2.94 -2.53 -18.07
N ASP A 50 1.80 -3.16 -18.33
CA ASP A 50 1.16 -3.18 -19.66
C ASP A 50 0.92 -1.76 -20.21
N ILE A 51 0.51 -0.82 -19.35
CA ILE A 51 0.19 0.57 -19.72
C ILE A 51 1.39 1.52 -19.60
N GLY A 52 2.60 1.01 -19.36
CA GLY A 52 3.82 1.82 -19.23
C GLY A 52 3.88 2.74 -18.01
N GLN A 53 3.02 2.52 -17.00
CA GLN A 53 2.95 3.35 -15.79
C GLN A 53 3.70 2.74 -14.61
N SER A 54 4.65 1.83 -14.84
CA SER A 54 5.42 1.13 -13.81
C SER A 54 6.46 1.97 -13.06
N ASN A 55 6.49 3.29 -13.25
CA ASN A 55 7.53 4.18 -12.71
C ASN A 55 7.27 4.61 -11.26
N ALA A 56 6.80 3.69 -10.43
CA ALA A 56 6.72 3.92 -8.99
C ALA A 56 8.10 3.68 -8.35
N VAL A 57 8.49 4.56 -7.42
CA VAL A 57 9.77 4.49 -6.72
C VAL A 57 9.52 4.30 -5.23
N LEU A 58 10.07 3.23 -4.66
CA LEU A 58 10.08 3.02 -3.22
C LEU A 58 11.30 3.71 -2.61
N ILE A 59 11.08 4.54 -1.59
CA ILE A 59 12.12 5.22 -0.84
C ILE A 59 12.15 4.60 0.55
N ILE A 60 13.26 3.94 0.89
CA ILE A 60 13.48 3.35 2.21
C ILE A 60 14.21 4.34 3.12
N ASP A 61 13.65 4.55 4.31
CA ASP A 61 14.19 5.45 5.31
C ASP A 61 15.50 4.92 5.90
N ALA A 62 16.39 5.83 6.29
CA ALA A 62 17.78 5.50 6.62
C ALA A 62 17.95 4.34 7.63
N PRO A 63 17.17 4.24 8.72
CA PRO A 63 17.33 3.16 9.69
C PRO A 63 17.08 1.74 9.14
N TYR A 64 16.37 1.62 8.02
CA TYR A 64 15.94 0.32 7.47
C TYR A 64 16.72 -0.13 6.24
N ARG A 65 17.66 0.70 5.74
CA ARG A 65 18.36 0.43 4.46
C ARG A 65 19.28 -0.77 4.51
N GLU A 66 19.82 -1.12 5.68
CA GLU A 66 20.63 -2.34 5.83
C GLU A 66 19.84 -3.61 5.49
N GLY A 67 18.51 -3.58 5.67
CA GLY A 67 17.61 -4.65 5.24
C GLY A 67 17.53 -4.87 3.73
N LEU A 68 18.17 -4.01 2.92
CA LEU A 68 18.30 -4.17 1.48
C LEU A 68 19.57 -4.93 1.06
N THR A 69 20.41 -5.32 2.02
CA THR A 69 21.63 -6.09 1.74
C THR A 69 21.29 -7.39 0.99
N GLY A 70 21.96 -7.61 -0.14
CA GLY A 70 21.73 -8.77 -1.00
C GLY A 70 20.60 -8.60 -2.02
N LEU A 71 19.95 -7.42 -2.08
CA LEU A 71 19.06 -7.09 -3.18
C LEU A 71 19.86 -6.63 -4.41
N ASP A 72 19.54 -7.22 -5.56
CA ASP A 72 20.12 -6.86 -6.85
C ASP A 72 19.07 -6.42 -7.88
N ILE A 73 19.55 -5.70 -8.91
CA ILE A 73 18.70 -5.22 -10.01
C ILE A 73 18.05 -6.41 -10.73
N GLY A 74 16.73 -6.33 -10.91
CA GLY A 74 15.96 -7.36 -11.59
C GLY A 74 15.56 -8.54 -10.70
N MET A 75 16.00 -8.56 -9.43
CA MET A 75 15.53 -9.55 -8.48
C MET A 75 14.04 -9.36 -8.17
N LYS A 76 13.31 -10.47 -8.12
CA LYS A 76 11.89 -10.45 -7.73
C LYS A 76 11.81 -10.40 -6.21
N ILE A 77 11.11 -9.40 -5.70
CA ILE A 77 10.73 -9.21 -4.29
C ILE A 77 9.21 -9.11 -4.18
#